data_AF-A0A7V8WQ88-F1
#
_entry.id   AF-A0A7V8WQ88-F1
#
_cell.length_a   1.000
_cell.length_b   1.000
_cell.length_c   1.000
_cell.angle_alpha   90.00
_cell.angle_beta   90.00
_cell.angle_gamma   90.00
#
_symmetry.space_group_name_H-M   'P 1'
#
loop_
_entity.id
_entity.type
_entity.pdbx_description
1 polymer ?
#
loop_
_entity_poly.entity_id
_entity_poly.type
_entity_poly.pdbx_seq_one_letter_code
_entity_poly.pdbx_strand_id
1 'polypeptide(L)'
;LEYADYGLTAGLAKAAYAATYNILDKIAVFLKWELALPESETDTSFRRVWHPDRRSKTLRSEIREKDDPNLYALYDMALELGQPAFKYLGDLRRAITHRHLVTHDWLRMVGEHSTEQEHILLDDLISSGITMLKFVKAALVYLAAYLSQEHERRMHAAQGLVAPLEFWWQDELR
;
A
#
# COMPACT_ATOMS: atom_id res chain seq x y z
N LEU A 1 3.28 25.77 29.86
CA LEU A 1 2.20 25.22 29.02
C LEU A 1 2.80 24.12 28.16
N GLU A 2 2.30 22.90 28.28
CA GLU A 2 2.63 21.80 27.39
C GLU A 2 1.88 22.01 26.05
N TYR A 3 2.61 22.38 25.01
CA TYR A 3 2.09 22.67 23.67
C TYR A 3 2.03 21.38 22.85
N ALA A 4 1.26 20.40 23.32
CA ALA A 4 0.86 19.27 22.49
C ALA A 4 -0.31 19.75 21.64
N ASP A 5 -0.09 19.85 20.32
CA ASP A 5 -1.17 20.21 19.40
C ASP A 5 -2.03 18.96 19.19
N TYR A 6 -3.00 18.79 20.08
CA TYR A 6 -4.13 17.87 19.96
C TYR A 6 -5.24 18.47 19.09
N GLY A 7 -4.95 19.50 18.30
CA GLY A 7 -5.90 20.12 17.40
C GLY A 7 -6.50 19.14 16.39
N LEU A 8 -7.73 19.44 15.97
CA LEU A 8 -8.44 18.71 14.92
C LEU A 8 -7.57 18.47 13.68
N THR A 9 -6.75 19.46 13.29
CA THR A 9 -5.82 19.39 12.17
C THR A 9 -4.81 18.25 12.31
N ALA A 10 -4.19 18.10 13.48
CA ALA A 10 -3.24 17.02 13.72
C ALA A 10 -3.90 15.64 13.70
N GLY A 11 -5.12 15.53 14.23
CA GLY A 11 -5.93 14.31 14.13
C GLY A 11 -6.26 13.94 12.68
N LEU A 12 -6.70 14.92 11.89
CA LEU A 12 -7.00 14.75 10.46
C LEU A 12 -5.74 14.37 9.66
N ALA A 13 -4.60 15.00 9.95
CA ALA A 13 -3.34 14.69 9.28
C ALA A 13 -2.88 13.24 9.56
N LYS A 14 -2.98 12.78 10.81
CA LYS A 14 -2.68 11.39 11.19
C LYS A 14 -3.61 10.40 10.48
N ALA A 15 -4.92 10.70 10.47
CA ALA A 15 -5.92 9.86 9.81
C ALA A 15 -5.70 9.80 8.29
N ALA A 16 -5.42 10.94 7.66
CA ALA A 16 -5.12 11.02 6.23
C ALA A 16 -3.85 10.22 5.90
N TYR A 17 -2.78 10.38 6.68
CA TYR A 17 -1.55 9.61 6.51
C TYR A 17 -1.81 8.10 6.60
N ALA A 18 -2.50 7.65 7.65
CA ALA A 18 -2.83 6.24 7.82
C ALA A 18 -3.69 5.70 6.66
N ALA A 19 -4.65 6.48 6.19
CA ALA A 19 -5.50 6.12 5.05
C ALA A 19 -4.66 5.92 3.76
N THR A 20 -3.66 6.77 3.50
CA THR A 20 -2.81 6.62 2.33
C THR A 20 -2.01 5.31 2.35
N TYR A 21 -1.45 4.95 3.50
CA TYR A 21 -0.73 3.69 3.64
C TYR A 21 -1.67 2.48 3.46
N ASN A 22 -2.88 2.57 4.01
CA ASN A 22 -3.89 1.51 3.87
C ASN A 22 -4.31 1.28 2.41
N ILE A 23 -4.23 2.30 1.53
CA ILE A 23 -4.48 2.10 0.09
C ILE A 23 -3.43 1.16 -0.50
N LEU A 24 -2.14 1.32 -0.19
CA LEU A 24 -1.09 0.42 -0.68
C LEU A 24 -1.32 -1.03 -0.20
N ASP A 25 -1.71 -1.22 1.06
CA ASP A 25 -2.00 -2.56 1.57
C ASP A 25 -3.22 -3.18 0.89
N LYS A 26 -4.25 -2.38 0.58
CA LYS A 26 -5.39 -2.85 -0.23
C LYS A 26 -4.99 -3.23 -1.65
N ILE A 27 -4.07 -2.51 -2.28
CA ILE A 27 -3.48 -2.92 -3.56
C ILE A 27 -2.78 -4.28 -3.40
N ALA A 28 -2.06 -4.50 -2.31
CA ALA A 28 -1.39 -5.76 -2.04
C ALA A 28 -2.38 -6.94 -1.91
N VAL A 29 -3.46 -6.74 -1.15
CA VAL A 29 -4.54 -7.74 -1.01
C VAL A 29 -5.22 -7.99 -2.36
N PHE A 30 -5.49 -6.94 -3.12
CA PHE A 30 -6.06 -7.05 -4.46
C PHE A 30 -5.16 -7.87 -5.39
N LEU A 31 -3.86 -7.55 -5.46
CA LEU A 31 -2.90 -8.29 -6.29
C LEU A 31 -2.80 -9.76 -5.87
N LYS A 32 -2.86 -10.04 -4.56
CA LYS A 32 -2.87 -11.41 -4.04
C LYS A 32 -4.04 -12.21 -4.61
N TRP A 33 -5.23 -11.61 -4.63
CA TRP A 33 -6.42 -12.24 -5.20
C TRP A 33 -6.35 -12.35 -6.72
N GLU A 34 -6.02 -11.26 -7.42
CA GLU A 34 -5.99 -11.19 -8.88
C GLU A 34 -4.95 -12.13 -9.51
N LEU A 35 -3.83 -12.35 -8.82
CA LEU A 35 -2.76 -13.25 -9.27
C LEU A 35 -2.86 -14.65 -8.65
N ALA A 36 -3.92 -14.93 -7.88
CA ALA A 36 -4.11 -16.18 -7.14
C ALA A 36 -2.86 -16.60 -6.34
N LEU A 37 -2.20 -15.64 -5.68
CA LEU A 37 -0.97 -15.90 -4.93
C LEU A 37 -1.28 -16.83 -3.73
N PRO A 38 -0.40 -17.79 -3.43
CA PRO A 38 -0.56 -18.69 -2.29
C PRO A 38 -0.76 -17.94 -0.98
N GLU A 39 -1.60 -18.49 -0.10
CA GLU A 39 -1.76 -17.98 1.26
C GLU A 39 -0.42 -17.93 1.98
N SER A 40 0.02 -16.73 2.35
CA SER A 40 1.18 -16.55 3.21
C SER A 40 0.71 -16.48 4.66
N GLU A 41 1.43 -17.11 5.59
CA GLU A 41 1.15 -17.05 7.04
C GLU A 41 1.22 -15.63 7.63
N THR A 42 1.65 -14.63 6.86
CA THR A 42 1.89 -13.26 7.34
C THR A 42 0.92 -12.23 6.78
N ASP A 43 0.70 -11.19 7.58
CA ASP A 43 -0.05 -9.99 7.23
C ASP A 43 0.39 -9.42 5.87
N THR A 44 -0.57 -9.32 4.94
CA THR A 44 -0.36 -8.92 3.55
C THR A 44 -0.16 -7.41 3.50
N SER A 45 1.01 -6.98 3.05
CA SER A 45 1.34 -5.55 2.88
C SER A 45 1.98 -5.32 1.54
N PHE A 46 1.92 -4.08 1.07
CA PHE A 46 2.45 -3.72 -0.25
C PHE A 46 3.91 -4.10 -0.43
N ARG A 47 4.73 -4.06 0.62
CA ARG A 47 6.15 -4.46 0.54
C ARG A 47 6.37 -5.97 0.55
N ARG A 48 5.41 -6.76 1.02
CA ARG A 48 5.59 -8.20 1.25
C ARG A 48 4.94 -9.09 0.19
N VAL A 49 3.90 -8.61 -0.50
CA VAL A 49 3.14 -9.41 -1.47
C VAL A 49 4.02 -10.03 -2.57
N TRP A 50 5.14 -9.38 -2.90
CA TRP A 50 6.07 -9.77 -3.97
C TRP A 50 6.92 -11.03 -3.67
N HIS A 51 7.08 -11.40 -2.40
CA HIS A 51 7.99 -12.47 -1.99
C HIS A 51 7.22 -13.62 -1.31
N PRO A 52 7.66 -14.89 -1.49
CA PRO A 52 7.06 -16.06 -0.84
C PRO A 52 6.99 -15.95 0.69
N ASP A 53 8.08 -15.46 1.28
CA ASP A 53 8.26 -15.32 2.73
C ASP A 53 9.12 -14.08 3.05
N ARG A 54 9.26 -13.77 4.35
CA ARG A 54 9.97 -12.56 4.82
C ARG A 54 11.48 -12.57 4.61
N ARG A 55 12.09 -13.76 4.48
CA ARG A 55 13.54 -13.94 4.30
C ARG A 55 13.90 -14.04 2.82
N SER A 56 12.97 -14.49 1.99
CA SER A 56 13.14 -14.55 0.55
C SER A 56 13.30 -13.14 -0.04
N LYS A 57 14.31 -13.01 -0.90
CA LYS A 57 14.51 -11.84 -1.76
C LYS A 57 14.09 -12.13 -3.20
N THR A 58 13.54 -13.32 -3.45
CA THR A 58 13.18 -13.77 -4.78
C THR A 58 11.76 -13.34 -5.09
N LEU A 59 11.55 -12.73 -6.25
CA LEU A 59 10.23 -12.41 -6.76
C LEU A 59 9.46 -13.71 -7.02
N ARG A 60 8.19 -13.75 -6.56
CA ARG A 60 7.26 -14.87 -6.79
C ARG A 60 7.21 -15.29 -8.27
N SER A 61 7.17 -16.59 -8.54
CA SER A 61 7.14 -17.11 -9.92
C SER A 61 5.85 -16.68 -10.62
N GLU A 62 4.73 -16.64 -9.92
CA GLU A 62 3.43 -16.19 -10.42
C GLU A 62 3.48 -14.74 -10.96
N ILE A 63 4.34 -13.91 -10.36
CA ILE A 63 4.57 -12.52 -10.80
C ILE A 63 5.56 -12.49 -11.96
N ARG A 64 6.61 -13.30 -11.90
CA ARG A 64 7.62 -13.38 -12.96
C ARG A 64 7.03 -13.90 -14.28
N GLU A 65 6.16 -14.90 -14.21
CA GLU A 65 5.52 -15.55 -15.37
C GLU A 65 4.53 -14.65 -16.10
N LYS A 66 3.99 -13.61 -15.44
CA LYS A 66 3.09 -12.64 -16.08
C LYS A 66 3.79 -11.75 -17.11
N ASP A 67 5.11 -11.59 -16.98
CA ASP A 67 5.98 -10.75 -17.82
C ASP A 67 5.36 -9.38 -18.14
N ASP A 68 4.85 -8.72 -17.09
CA ASP A 68 4.10 -7.47 -17.21
C ASP A 68 4.93 -6.29 -16.65
N PRO A 69 5.26 -5.29 -17.49
CA PRO A 69 6.10 -4.17 -17.07
C PRO A 69 5.43 -3.30 -15.99
N ASN A 70 4.10 -3.23 -15.95
CA ASN A 70 3.39 -2.46 -14.92
C ASN A 70 3.46 -3.16 -13.56
N LEU A 71 3.41 -4.50 -13.57
CA LEU A 71 3.58 -5.30 -12.37
C LEU A 71 5.02 -5.21 -11.83
N TYR A 72 6.02 -5.16 -12.71
CA TYR A 72 7.41 -4.90 -12.32
C TYR A 72 7.62 -3.48 -11.81
N ALA A 73 6.97 -2.47 -12.39
CA ALA A 73 7.02 -1.10 -11.86
C ALA A 73 6.45 -1.03 -10.42
N LEU A 74 5.34 -1.72 -10.15
CA LEU A 74 4.79 -1.82 -8.79
C LEU A 74 5.76 -2.52 -7.81
N TYR A 75 6.45 -3.56 -8.27
CA TYR A 75 7.49 -4.24 -7.49
C TYR A 75 8.67 -3.32 -7.19
N ASP A 76 9.17 -2.60 -8.18
CA ASP A 76 10.29 -1.65 -8.02
C ASP A 76 9.93 -0.54 -7.04
N MET A 77 8.70 -0.03 -7.09
CA MET A 77 8.19 0.92 -6.09
C MET A 77 8.18 0.34 -4.67
N ALA A 78 7.84 -0.94 -4.52
CA ALA A 78 7.86 -1.60 -3.22
C ALA A 78 9.29 -1.79 -2.67
N LEU A 79 10.27 -2.01 -3.56
CA LEU A 79 11.68 -2.00 -3.21
C LEU A 79 12.14 -0.60 -2.82
N GLU A 80 11.76 0.43 -3.58
CA GLU A 80 12.07 1.83 -3.30
C GLU A 80 11.52 2.25 -1.93
N LEU A 81 10.25 1.97 -1.62
CA LEU A 81 9.64 2.22 -0.32
C LEU A 81 10.37 1.48 0.82
N GLY A 82 11.14 0.44 0.50
CA GLY A 82 11.98 -0.29 1.42
C GLY A 82 13.39 0.25 1.64
N GLN A 83 13.83 1.23 0.84
CA GLN A 83 15.15 1.83 0.95
C GLN A 83 15.27 2.66 2.25
N PRO A 84 16.50 2.85 2.77
CA PRO A 84 16.74 3.65 3.97
C PRO A 84 16.14 5.06 3.90
N ALA A 85 16.17 5.67 2.71
CA ALA A 85 15.61 7.00 2.46
C ALA A 85 14.10 7.10 2.76
N PHE A 86 13.35 6.00 2.65
CA PHE A 86 11.89 5.96 2.83
C PHE A 86 11.45 5.14 4.04
N LYS A 87 12.39 4.56 4.79
CA LYS A 87 12.09 3.74 5.99
C LYS A 87 11.23 4.50 7.01
N TYR A 88 11.47 5.80 7.15
CA TYR A 88 10.72 6.68 8.05
C TYR A 88 9.21 6.66 7.80
N LEU A 89 8.76 6.44 6.56
CA LEU A 89 7.34 6.40 6.22
C LEU A 89 6.63 5.18 6.85
N GLY A 90 7.30 4.02 6.84
CA GLY A 90 6.79 2.82 7.50
C GLY A 90 6.83 2.91 9.02
N ASP A 91 7.89 3.52 9.56
CA ASP A 91 8.04 3.76 11.00
C ASP A 91 6.95 4.73 11.49
N LEU A 92 6.69 5.82 10.77
CA LEU A 92 5.65 6.80 11.06
C LEU A 92 4.24 6.17 11.06
N ARG A 93 3.94 5.27 10.11
CA ARG A 93 2.68 4.52 10.12
C ARG A 93 2.54 3.69 11.41
N ARG A 94 3.61 2.97 11.80
CA ARG A 94 3.62 2.16 13.01
C ARG A 94 3.43 3.03 14.26
N ALA A 95 4.06 4.20 14.29
CA ALA A 95 3.86 5.18 15.34
C ALA A 95 2.38 5.56 15.42
N ILE A 96 1.79 6.09 14.34
CA ILE A 96 0.38 6.51 14.31
C ILE A 96 -0.59 5.40 14.74
N THR A 97 -0.33 4.16 14.35
CA THR A 97 -1.26 3.03 14.56
C THR A 97 -1.11 2.37 15.93
N HIS A 98 0.11 2.32 16.48
CA HIS A 98 0.41 1.50 17.67
C HIS A 98 1.06 2.26 18.83
N ARG A 99 1.62 3.45 18.61
CA ARG A 99 2.35 4.22 19.63
C ARG A 99 1.89 5.67 19.59
N HIS A 100 1.05 6.09 20.53
CA HIS A 100 0.53 7.45 20.69
C HIS A 100 1.48 8.56 20.17
N LEU A 101 1.35 8.91 18.89
CA LEU A 101 2.20 9.89 18.23
C LEU A 101 1.76 11.27 18.68
N VAL A 102 2.67 12.04 19.28
CA VAL A 102 2.38 13.41 19.75
C VAL A 102 2.90 14.41 18.71
N THR A 103 2.02 15.32 18.30
CA THR A 103 2.29 16.36 17.30
C THR A 103 2.57 17.70 17.98
N HIS A 104 3.58 18.42 17.50
CA HIS A 104 3.96 19.73 18.03
C HIS A 104 4.06 20.77 16.91
N ASP A 105 3.72 22.01 17.25
CA ASP A 105 3.59 23.16 16.32
C ASP A 105 4.86 24.05 16.29
N TRP A 106 5.79 23.90 17.25
CA TRP A 106 7.04 24.66 17.30
C TRP A 106 8.17 23.89 17.98
N LEU A 107 9.43 24.18 17.59
CA LEU A 107 10.68 23.62 18.13
C LEU A 107 10.61 23.41 19.65
N ARG A 108 10.34 22.18 20.08
CA ARG A 108 10.69 21.75 21.44
C ARG A 108 12.11 21.22 21.37
N MET A 109 13.02 21.89 22.09
CA MET A 109 14.36 21.40 22.34
C MET A 109 14.29 19.92 22.74
N VAL A 110 15.07 19.11 22.05
CA VAL A 110 15.39 17.72 22.38
C VAL A 110 15.89 17.70 23.83
N GLY A 111 15.01 17.42 24.79
CA GLY A 111 15.32 17.55 26.21
C GLY A 111 14.76 16.45 27.09
N GLU A 112 13.54 15.97 26.82
CA GLU A 112 12.94 14.88 27.60
C GLU A 112 12.21 13.94 26.65
N HIS A 113 12.96 12.98 26.10
CA HIS A 113 12.36 11.81 25.47
C HIS A 113 11.80 10.91 26.58
N SER A 114 10.49 10.95 26.80
CA SER A 114 9.84 9.77 27.38
C SER A 114 10.00 8.64 26.37
N THR A 115 10.48 7.48 26.81
CA THR A 115 10.78 6.32 25.96
C THR A 115 9.56 5.74 25.22
N GLU A 116 8.36 6.25 25.49
CA GLU A 116 7.08 5.72 25.01
C GLU A 116 6.37 6.59 23.95
N GLN A 117 6.77 7.85 23.76
CA GLN A 117 6.09 8.78 22.85
C GLN A 117 7.02 9.24 21.72
N GLU A 118 6.60 8.95 20.48
CA GLU A 118 7.26 9.48 19.30
C GLU A 118 6.71 10.88 19.01
N HIS A 119 7.63 11.83 18.79
CA HIS A 119 7.31 13.23 18.55
C HIS A 119 7.60 13.57 17.07
N ILE A 120 6.66 14.25 16.42
CA ILE A 120 6.84 14.76 15.05
C ILE A 120 6.26 16.16 14.93
N LEU A 121 6.89 17.01 14.12
CA LEU A 121 6.31 18.30 13.74
C LEU A 121 5.10 18.06 12.82
N LEU A 122 4.06 18.89 12.95
CA LEU A 122 2.88 18.77 12.09
C LEU A 122 3.23 18.91 10.60
N ASP A 123 4.13 19.83 10.27
CA ASP A 123 4.61 20.05 8.89
C ASP A 123 5.35 18.85 8.32
N ASP A 124 6.13 18.14 9.16
CA ASP A 124 6.83 16.91 8.76
C ASP A 124 5.84 15.78 8.51
N LEU A 125 4.79 15.66 9.33
CA LEU A 125 3.70 14.70 9.12
C LEU A 125 2.96 14.98 7.81
N ILE A 126 2.63 16.25 7.53
CA ILE A 126 1.98 16.66 6.29
C ILE A 126 2.88 16.36 5.08
N SER A 127 4.16 16.72 5.16
CA SER A 127 5.15 16.47 4.09
C SER A 127 5.35 14.98 3.82
N SER A 128 5.38 14.18 4.87
CA SER A 128 5.41 12.71 4.79
C SER A 128 4.14 12.17 4.13
N GLY A 129 2.97 12.73 4.46
CA GLY A 129 1.69 12.39 3.84
C GLY A 129 1.64 12.72 2.35
N ILE A 130 2.15 13.87 1.94
CA ILE A 130 2.29 14.24 0.51
C ILE A 130 3.21 13.25 -0.20
N THR A 131 4.31 12.84 0.42
CA THR A 131 5.22 11.84 -0.13
C THR A 131 4.52 10.49 -0.30
N MET A 132 3.77 10.02 0.70
CA MET A 132 2.97 8.80 0.59
C MET A 132 1.90 8.90 -0.50
N LEU A 133 1.23 10.05 -0.64
CA LEU A 133 0.26 10.27 -1.72
C LEU A 133 0.88 10.13 -3.10
N LYS A 134 2.13 10.56 -3.29
CA LYS A 134 2.86 10.37 -4.56
C LYS A 134 3.08 8.89 -4.86
N PHE A 135 3.49 8.10 -3.86
CA PHE A 135 3.59 6.64 -4.00
C PHE A 135 2.24 5.99 -4.31
N VAL A 136 1.18 6.36 -3.58
CA VAL A 136 -0.17 5.84 -3.81
C VAL A 136 -0.65 6.16 -5.23
N LYS A 137 -0.47 7.41 -5.67
CA LYS A 137 -0.85 7.83 -7.03
C LYS A 137 -0.14 6.99 -8.08
N ALA A 138 1.18 6.85 -7.98
CA ALA A 138 1.96 6.05 -8.93
C ALA A 138 1.51 4.57 -8.91
N ALA A 139 1.27 4.00 -7.72
CA ALA A 139 0.82 2.63 -7.59
C ALA A 139 -0.56 2.41 -8.22
N LEU A 140 -1.50 3.34 -8.05
CA LEU A 140 -2.81 3.26 -8.69
C LEU A 140 -2.73 3.36 -10.21
N VAL A 141 -1.82 4.19 -10.74
CA VAL A 141 -1.61 4.31 -12.18
C VAL A 141 -1.07 3.00 -12.76
N TYR A 142 -0.03 2.42 -12.16
CA TYR A 142 0.51 1.14 -12.64
C TYR A 142 -0.47 -0.01 -12.44
N LEU A 143 -1.24 -0.02 -11.35
CA LEU A 143 -2.29 -1.02 -11.15
C LEU A 143 -3.38 -0.92 -12.22
N ALA A 144 -3.84 0.29 -12.54
CA ALA A 144 -4.84 0.49 -13.59
C ALA A 144 -4.30 0.06 -14.96
N ALA A 145 -3.05 0.41 -15.28
CA ALA A 145 -2.40 0.00 -16.53
C ALA A 145 -2.26 -1.52 -16.63
N TYR A 146 -1.84 -2.19 -15.55
CA TYR A 146 -1.80 -3.64 -15.45
C TYR A 146 -3.18 -4.26 -15.72
N LEU A 147 -4.23 -3.76 -15.07
CA LEU A 147 -5.59 -4.29 -15.23
C LEU A 147 -6.14 -4.08 -16.64
N SER A 148 -5.91 -2.93 -17.25
CA SER A 148 -6.28 -2.68 -18.64
C SER A 148 -5.61 -3.69 -19.58
N GLN A 149 -4.31 -3.91 -19.42
CA GLN A 149 -3.56 -4.86 -20.24
C GLN A 149 -3.99 -6.31 -20.00
N GLU A 150 -4.27 -6.70 -18.76
CA GLU A 150 -4.75 -8.04 -18.41
C GLU A 150 -6.17 -8.28 -18.96
N HIS A 151 -7.05 -7.28 -18.88
CA HIS A 151 -8.38 -7.37 -19.49
C HIS A 151 -8.32 -7.53 -21.00
N GLU A 152 -7.49 -6.75 -21.69
CA GLU A 152 -7.27 -6.88 -23.13
C GLU A 152 -6.75 -8.29 -23.49
N ARG A 153 -5.76 -8.81 -22.75
CA ARG A 153 -5.26 -10.19 -22.93
C ARG A 153 -6.37 -11.22 -22.79
N ARG A 154 -7.20 -11.10 -21.75
CA ARG A 154 -8.32 -12.03 -21.50
C ARG A 154 -9.38 -11.94 -22.59
N MET A 155 -9.70 -10.74 -23.06
CA MET A 155 -10.65 -10.55 -24.17
C MET A 155 -10.14 -11.14 -25.48
N HIS A 156 -8.85 -10.95 -25.81
CA HIS A 156 -8.25 -11.56 -27.00
C HIS A 156 -8.17 -13.09 -26.89
N ALA A 157 -7.84 -13.63 -25.72
CA ALA A 157 -7.86 -15.07 -25.47
C ALA A 157 -9.27 -15.66 -25.60
N ALA A 158 -10.29 -14.96 -25.09
CA ALA A 158 -11.69 -15.36 -25.21
C ALA A 158 -12.23 -15.25 -26.65
N GLN A 159 -11.77 -14.29 -27.45
CA GLN A 159 -12.11 -14.20 -28.88
C GLN A 159 -11.48 -15.35 -29.70
N GLY A 160 -10.35 -15.92 -29.25
CA GLY A 160 -9.76 -17.13 -29.83
C GLY A 160 -10.39 -18.45 -29.37
N LEU A 161 -11.11 -18.43 -28.25
CA LEU A 161 -11.87 -19.55 -27.67
C LEU A 161 -13.35 -19.17 -27.62
N VAL A 162 -14.02 -19.17 -28.79
CA VAL A 162 -15.48 -19.06 -28.83
C VAL A 162 -16.08 -20.40 -28.39
N ALA A 163 -16.14 -20.62 -27.08
CA ALA A 163 -17.14 -21.51 -26.50
C ALA A 163 -18.37 -20.63 -26.20
N PRO A 164 -19.53 -20.86 -26.83
CA PRO A 164 -20.73 -20.13 -26.49
C PRO A 164 -21.06 -20.44 -25.02
N LEU A 165 -20.93 -19.45 -24.16
CA LEU A 165 -21.51 -19.50 -22.81
C LEU A 165 -23.03 -19.51 -22.97
N GLU A 166 -23.64 -20.69 -22.80
CA GLU A 166 -25.06 -20.75 -22.51
C GLU A 166 -25.29 -19.98 -21.19
N PHE A 167 -25.99 -18.85 -21.31
CA PHE A 167 -26.42 -18.04 -20.19
C PHE A 167 -27.60 -18.76 -19.50
N TRP A 168 -27.30 -19.62 -18.53
CA TRP A 168 -28.29 -20.19 -17.62
C TRP A 168 -28.66 -19.13 -16.57
N TRP A 169 -29.50 -18.16 -16.92
CA TRP A 169 -30.24 -17.40 -15.92
C TRP A 169 -31.45 -18.25 -15.51
N GLN A 170 -31.46 -18.73 -14.27
CA GLN A 170 -32.56 -19.49 -13.71
C GLN A 170 -33.81 -18.60 -13.59
N ASP A 171 -34.86 -18.98 -14.33
CA ASP A 171 -36.25 -18.58 -14.08
C ASP A 171 -36.76 -19.23 -12.78
N GLU A 172 -36.26 -18.80 -11.62
CA GLU A 172 -36.84 -19.16 -10.33
C GLU A 172 -37.56 -17.97 -9.69
N LEU A 173 -38.61 -17.48 -10.37
CA LEU A 173 -39.74 -16.81 -9.73
C LEU A 173 -41.04 -17.15 -10.47
N ARG A 174 -41.61 -18.31 -10.13
CA ARG A 174 -43.05 -18.60 -10.25
C ARG A 174 -43.55 -19.26 -8.98
#